data_AF-A0A8C0G044-F1
#
_entry.id   AF-A0A8C0G044-F1
#
_cell.length_a   1.000
_cell.length_b   1.000
_cell.length_c   1.000
_cell.angle_alpha   90.00
_cell.angle_beta   90.00
_cell.angle_gamma   90.00
#
_symmetry.space_group_name_H-M   'P 1'
#
loop_
_entity.id
_entity.type
_entity.pdbx_description
1 polymer ?
#
loop_
_entity_poly.entity_id
_entity_poly.type
_entity_poly.pdbx_seq_one_letter_code
_entity_poly.pdbx_strand_id
1 'polypeptide(L)'
;QYPIRPASMTYDDVTHLSAKIKPKQQKVELDMAIDTLNPNYCRSKGEQIALNVDGTCTDETSTYSSKLMDRQTFCSSQAASNVSRYAAAIYRKGELHLTPLHGILQLRPSFSYLDKADAKHREREAANEAGDSSQDEAEDDIKQITVRFSRPETEQARQRRVQSYEFLQKRQAEEHWVHLHYYGLRDSRSEHERQYLLSQGHGMAENTELIKSPSEYLMMLMPPNVEEEKDKPVAPSNVLSMAQLRTLPLADQIKILMKNVKVMPFANLMSLLGSGTDSTAVLRCIQQVAMLVQGNWVVKSDVLYPKDTSSPHSGVPAEVLCRGRDFVMWKFTQDRWVVRKEVATVTKLCPEDVKDFLEHMSVARINKGWEFLLPYDEDFVKKHPDVVQRQKMLWMGIQAKLEKVYNLLKEHLTPKKQDGQSAHPLLVSGEQRVNMAKAKVKQNYRLLEKELQKQKAESKANDAPSKMDISNVCLKEEPVSDEEPMDASAYESMNNGMVNGIHSEESSMDSLNGHLPGGCTDRVVWLLMDWTPVLHYLLSSRFHEAV
;
A
#
# COMPACT_ATOMS: atom_id res chain seq x y z
N GLN A 1 -38.74 -18.28 3.30
CA GLN A 1 -38.70 -17.68 4.66
C GLN A 1 -39.89 -16.74 4.87
N TYR A 2 -40.35 -16.55 6.10
CA TYR A 2 -41.49 -15.68 6.47
C TYR A 2 -41.02 -14.54 7.38
N PRO A 3 -40.67 -13.35 6.85
CA PRO A 3 -39.99 -12.30 7.63
C PRO A 3 -40.80 -11.75 8.82
N ILE A 4 -42.13 -11.81 8.75
CA ILE A 4 -43.04 -11.26 9.75
C ILE A 4 -43.61 -12.30 10.72
N ARG A 5 -43.17 -13.55 10.60
CA ARG A 5 -43.66 -14.66 11.43
C ARG A 5 -42.55 -15.10 12.39
N PRO A 6 -42.76 -15.06 13.71
CA PRO A 6 -41.80 -15.58 14.68
C PRO A 6 -41.52 -17.07 14.47
N ALA A 7 -40.29 -17.51 14.76
CA ALA A 7 -39.89 -18.91 14.60
C ALA A 7 -40.69 -19.89 15.50
N SER A 8 -41.21 -19.41 16.64
CA SER A 8 -42.04 -20.22 17.53
C SER A 8 -43.44 -20.53 16.98
N MET A 9 -43.89 -19.78 15.97
CA MET A 9 -45.23 -19.92 15.43
C MET A 9 -45.17 -20.47 14.00
N THR A 10 -45.08 -21.79 13.86
CA THR A 10 -44.96 -22.45 12.55
C THR A 10 -46.31 -22.54 11.82
N TYR A 11 -46.26 -22.95 10.55
CA TYR A 11 -47.44 -23.23 9.71
C TYR A 11 -47.70 -24.73 9.58
N ASP A 12 -47.11 -25.56 10.44
CA ASP A 12 -47.16 -27.02 10.31
C ASP A 12 -48.57 -27.59 10.51
N ASP A 13 -49.35 -26.96 11.40
CA ASP A 13 -50.72 -27.37 11.72
C ASP A 13 -51.78 -26.62 10.88
N VAL A 14 -51.35 -25.77 9.93
CA VAL A 14 -52.26 -25.00 9.06
C VAL A 14 -52.53 -25.76 7.76
N THR A 15 -53.80 -25.90 7.39
CA THR A 15 -54.18 -26.53 6.13
C THR A 15 -53.80 -25.65 4.95
N HIS A 16 -52.96 -26.17 4.06
CA HIS A 16 -52.57 -25.52 2.81
C HIS A 16 -53.55 -25.93 1.71
N LEU A 17 -54.22 -24.95 1.10
CA LEU A 17 -55.27 -25.17 0.10
C LEU A 17 -54.69 -25.25 -1.31
N SER A 18 -53.72 -24.39 -1.63
CA SER A 18 -53.14 -24.33 -2.97
C SER A 18 -51.68 -23.85 -2.91
N ALA A 19 -50.85 -24.37 -3.82
CA ALA A 19 -49.50 -23.92 -4.04
C ALA A 19 -49.25 -23.75 -5.53
N LYS A 20 -48.70 -22.61 -5.94
CA LYS A 20 -48.40 -22.30 -7.34
C LYS A 20 -47.01 -21.72 -7.47
N ILE A 21 -46.33 -22.04 -8.56
CA ILE A 21 -44.98 -21.54 -8.86
C ILE A 21 -44.86 -21.08 -10.31
N LYS A 22 -44.06 -20.03 -10.53
CA LYS A 22 -43.45 -19.67 -11.81
C LYS A 22 -41.95 -19.99 -11.72
N PRO A 23 -41.47 -21.11 -12.30
CA PRO A 23 -40.12 -21.62 -12.04
C PRO A 23 -39.01 -20.71 -12.58
N LYS A 24 -39.18 -20.07 -13.74
CA LYS A 24 -38.15 -19.19 -14.33
C LYS A 24 -38.06 -17.87 -13.57
N GLN A 25 -39.20 -17.30 -13.19
CA GLN A 25 -39.26 -16.10 -12.35
C GLN A 25 -38.99 -16.36 -10.86
N GLN A 26 -38.94 -17.62 -10.44
CA GLN A 26 -38.85 -18.02 -9.04
C GLN A 26 -39.90 -17.30 -8.16
N LYS A 27 -41.17 -17.30 -8.62
CA LYS A 27 -42.28 -16.72 -7.87
C LYS A 27 -43.19 -17.83 -7.36
N VAL A 28 -43.47 -17.83 -6.06
CA VAL A 28 -44.34 -18.79 -5.38
C VAL A 28 -45.54 -18.04 -4.77
N GLU A 29 -46.71 -18.64 -4.90
CA GLU A 29 -47.95 -18.21 -4.26
C GLU A 29 -48.52 -19.39 -3.47
N LEU A 30 -48.87 -19.16 -2.21
CA LEU A 30 -49.45 -20.16 -1.32
C LEU A 30 -50.77 -19.66 -0.76
N ASP A 31 -51.77 -20.52 -0.75
CA ASP A 31 -53.05 -20.26 -0.11
C ASP A 31 -53.19 -21.14 1.13
N MET A 32 -53.40 -20.51 2.28
CA MET A 32 -53.57 -21.18 3.57
C MET A 32 -55.00 -20.97 4.07
N ALA A 33 -55.60 -22.00 4.64
CA ALA A 33 -56.91 -21.91 5.26
C ALA A 33 -56.85 -21.13 6.58
N ILE A 34 -57.92 -20.40 6.88
CA ILE A 34 -58.14 -19.72 8.16
C ILE A 34 -59.27 -20.46 8.87
N ASP A 35 -59.06 -20.84 10.13
CA ASP A 35 -60.10 -21.41 10.97
C ASP A 35 -61.11 -20.33 11.37
N THR A 36 -62.30 -20.39 10.77
CA THR A 36 -63.41 -19.45 11.00
C THR A 36 -64.25 -19.79 12.24
N LEU A 37 -64.03 -20.96 12.85
CA LEU A 37 -64.71 -21.39 14.08
C LEU A 37 -63.93 -20.99 15.34
N ASN A 38 -62.66 -20.64 15.19
CA ASN A 38 -61.80 -20.22 16.28
C ASN A 38 -62.31 -18.91 16.93
N PRO A 39 -62.30 -18.77 18.27
CA PRO A 39 -62.71 -17.54 18.97
C PRO A 39 -61.89 -16.29 18.57
N ASN A 40 -60.69 -16.45 18.00
CA ASN A 40 -59.90 -15.34 17.49
C ASN A 40 -60.41 -14.75 16.17
N TYR A 41 -61.38 -15.40 15.51
CA TYR A 41 -61.95 -14.96 14.24
C TYR A 41 -63.26 -14.16 14.44
N CYS A 42 -63.28 -12.89 14.02
CA CYS A 42 -64.48 -12.07 14.05
C CYS A 42 -65.35 -12.34 12.80
N ARG A 43 -66.39 -13.17 12.95
CA ARG A 43 -67.26 -13.61 11.85
C ARG A 43 -67.93 -12.46 11.11
N SER A 44 -68.50 -11.49 11.82
CA SER A 44 -69.15 -10.32 11.20
C SER A 44 -68.21 -9.51 10.30
N LYS A 45 -66.94 -9.34 10.71
CA LYS A 45 -65.93 -8.70 9.88
C LYS A 45 -65.50 -9.57 8.71
N GLY A 46 -65.39 -10.88 8.92
CA GLY A 46 -65.10 -11.86 7.86
C GLY A 46 -66.14 -11.86 6.75
N GLU A 47 -67.43 -11.79 7.11
CA GLU A 47 -68.57 -11.68 6.18
C GLU A 47 -68.50 -10.38 5.38
N GLN A 48 -68.23 -9.25 6.05
CA GLN A 48 -68.11 -7.96 5.38
C GLN A 48 -66.97 -7.94 4.35
N ILE A 49 -65.80 -8.49 4.70
CA ILE A 49 -64.67 -8.56 3.78
C ILE A 49 -65.02 -9.44 2.57
N ALA A 50 -65.59 -10.63 2.80
CA ALA A 50 -65.97 -11.51 1.71
C ALA A 50 -67.01 -10.86 0.79
N LEU A 51 -68.01 -10.17 1.34
CA LEU A 51 -69.04 -9.44 0.58
C LEU A 51 -68.45 -8.29 -0.24
N ASN A 52 -67.47 -7.56 0.29
CA ASN A 52 -66.81 -6.48 -0.44
C ASN A 52 -65.98 -7.02 -1.62
N VAL A 53 -65.30 -8.15 -1.42
CA VAL A 53 -64.41 -8.75 -2.42
C VAL A 53 -65.18 -9.49 -3.50
N ASP A 54 -66.13 -10.36 -3.11
CA ASP A 54 -66.83 -11.23 -4.05
C ASP A 54 -68.20 -10.67 -4.47
N GLY A 55 -68.82 -9.84 -3.63
CA GLY A 55 -70.17 -9.34 -3.87
C GLY A 55 -71.26 -10.33 -3.48
N THR A 56 -72.46 -10.05 -3.97
CA THR A 56 -73.63 -10.92 -3.78
C THR A 56 -73.66 -12.10 -4.76
N CYS A 57 -72.72 -12.16 -5.71
CA CYS A 57 -72.66 -13.23 -6.71
C CYS A 57 -71.88 -14.44 -6.20
N THR A 58 -72.48 -15.63 -6.33
CA THR A 58 -71.85 -16.94 -6.09
C THR A 58 -71.49 -17.58 -7.43
N ASP A 59 -70.44 -17.06 -8.07
CA ASP A 59 -69.86 -17.67 -9.27
C ASP A 59 -68.63 -18.54 -8.91
N GLU A 60 -68.26 -19.46 -9.81
CA GLU A 60 -67.03 -20.26 -9.79
C GLU A 60 -65.72 -19.43 -9.73
N THR A 61 -65.83 -18.09 -9.85
CA THR A 61 -64.71 -17.14 -9.78
C THR A 61 -64.57 -16.44 -8.43
N SER A 62 -65.43 -16.77 -7.45
CA SER A 62 -65.37 -16.23 -6.08
C SER A 62 -64.04 -16.56 -5.40
N THR A 63 -63.50 -15.56 -4.68
CA THR A 63 -62.24 -15.68 -3.93
C THR A 63 -62.43 -16.48 -2.64
N TYR A 64 -63.62 -16.41 -2.04
CA TYR A 64 -64.00 -17.04 -0.77
C TYR A 64 -65.30 -17.84 -0.90
N SER A 65 -65.16 -19.17 -0.96
CA SER A 65 -66.31 -20.06 -1.22
C SER A 65 -67.32 -20.11 -0.07
N SER A 66 -66.89 -19.89 1.18
CA SER A 66 -67.75 -19.95 2.37
C SER A 66 -68.50 -18.65 2.71
N LYS A 67 -68.40 -17.60 1.87
CA LYS A 67 -68.88 -16.23 2.17
C LYS A 67 -68.25 -15.60 3.43
N LEU A 68 -67.18 -16.21 3.93
CA LEU A 68 -66.32 -15.72 4.99
C LEU A 68 -64.91 -15.64 4.43
N MET A 69 -64.09 -14.73 4.96
CA MET A 69 -62.65 -14.72 4.67
C MET A 69 -62.00 -15.97 5.30
N ASP A 70 -62.04 -17.08 4.57
CA ASP A 70 -61.61 -18.42 4.99
C ASP A 70 -60.19 -18.78 4.52
N ARG A 71 -59.52 -17.86 3.83
CA ARG A 71 -58.23 -18.10 3.18
C ARG A 71 -57.33 -16.87 3.23
N GLN A 72 -56.05 -17.12 3.45
CA GLN A 72 -54.98 -16.13 3.35
C GLN A 72 -54.01 -16.52 2.24
N THR A 73 -53.80 -15.61 1.28
CA THR A 73 -52.82 -15.80 0.21
C THR A 73 -51.48 -15.17 0.61
N PHE A 74 -50.39 -15.90 0.39
CA PHE A 74 -49.01 -15.44 0.54
C PHE A 74 -48.36 -15.32 -0.83
N CYS A 75 -47.71 -14.20 -1.08
CA CYS A 75 -46.97 -13.94 -2.32
C CYS A 75 -45.47 -13.85 -2.01
N SER A 76 -44.66 -14.47 -2.84
CA SER A 76 -43.21 -14.44 -2.69
C SER A 76 -42.57 -13.20 -3.35
N SER A 77 -41.48 -12.75 -2.76
CA SER A 77 -40.48 -11.87 -3.38
C SER A 77 -39.10 -12.53 -3.35
N GLN A 78 -38.32 -12.36 -4.41
CA GLN A 78 -36.96 -12.90 -4.49
C GLN A 78 -36.05 -12.12 -3.53
N ALA A 79 -35.35 -12.83 -2.65
CA ALA A 79 -34.49 -12.20 -1.63
C ALA A 79 -33.09 -11.87 -2.16
N ALA A 80 -32.58 -12.67 -3.09
CA ALA A 80 -31.25 -12.54 -3.67
C ALA A 80 -31.26 -12.99 -5.13
N SER A 81 -30.57 -12.25 -6.00
CA SER A 81 -30.42 -12.58 -7.42
C SER A 81 -29.35 -13.64 -7.67
N ASN A 82 -28.29 -13.66 -6.85
CA ASN A 82 -27.25 -14.68 -6.91
C ASN A 82 -27.26 -15.52 -5.62
N VAL A 83 -27.52 -16.82 -5.80
CA VAL A 83 -27.59 -17.80 -4.71
C VAL A 83 -26.47 -18.83 -4.72
N SER A 84 -25.51 -18.74 -5.64
CA SER A 84 -24.46 -19.75 -5.81
C SER A 84 -23.56 -19.92 -4.57
N ARG A 85 -23.48 -18.88 -3.73
CA ARG A 85 -22.72 -18.87 -2.48
C ARG A 85 -23.49 -19.41 -1.27
N TYR A 86 -24.77 -19.77 -1.42
CA TYR A 86 -25.59 -20.29 -0.33
C TYR A 86 -25.86 -21.77 -0.53
N ALA A 87 -25.79 -22.52 0.57
CA ALA A 87 -26.12 -23.93 0.62
C ALA A 87 -26.96 -24.24 1.87
N ALA A 88 -27.88 -25.19 1.74
CA ALA A 88 -28.48 -25.85 2.89
C ALA A 88 -27.49 -26.89 3.43
N ALA A 89 -27.44 -27.05 4.75
CA ALA A 89 -26.54 -27.99 5.41
C ALA A 89 -27.32 -28.91 6.34
N ILE A 90 -27.23 -30.23 6.13
CA ILE A 90 -27.76 -31.22 7.06
C ILE A 90 -26.61 -31.81 7.86
N TYR A 91 -26.69 -31.65 9.19
CA TYR A 91 -25.76 -32.26 10.11
C TYR A 91 -26.29 -33.62 10.59
N ARG A 92 -25.49 -34.67 10.42
CA ARG A 92 -25.84 -36.02 10.87
C ARG A 92 -24.59 -36.78 11.30
N LYS A 93 -24.58 -37.29 12.55
CA LYS A 93 -23.53 -38.19 13.05
C LYS A 93 -22.08 -37.67 12.86
N GLY A 94 -21.84 -36.37 13.01
CA GLY A 94 -20.51 -35.78 12.83
C GLY A 94 -20.18 -35.35 11.40
N GLU A 95 -21.04 -35.65 10.43
CA GLU A 95 -20.90 -35.24 9.03
C GLU A 95 -21.83 -34.07 8.69
N LEU A 96 -21.37 -33.20 7.78
CA LEU A 96 -22.15 -32.07 7.26
C LEU A 96 -22.33 -32.22 5.75
N HIS A 97 -23.57 -32.44 5.32
CA HIS A 97 -23.91 -32.57 3.90
C HIS A 97 -24.39 -31.23 3.37
N LEU A 98 -23.73 -30.69 2.34
CA LEU A 98 -24.06 -29.41 1.73
C LEU A 98 -24.87 -29.62 0.44
N THR A 99 -25.98 -28.90 0.29
CA THR A 99 -26.79 -28.88 -0.93
C THR A 99 -26.95 -27.42 -1.41
N PRO A 100 -26.52 -27.06 -2.62
CA PRO A 100 -26.69 -25.71 -3.16
C PRO A 100 -28.16 -25.31 -3.24
N LEU A 101 -28.45 -24.03 -2.95
CA LEU A 101 -29.80 -23.50 -3.05
C LEU A 101 -30.10 -22.99 -4.47
N HIS A 102 -31.26 -23.35 -5.01
CA HIS A 102 -31.71 -22.86 -6.32
C HIS A 102 -32.32 -21.44 -6.26
N GLY A 103 -32.92 -21.07 -5.12
CA GLY A 103 -33.54 -19.77 -4.94
C GLY A 103 -33.89 -19.51 -3.47
N ILE A 104 -33.90 -18.23 -3.08
CA ILE A 104 -34.26 -17.80 -1.72
C ILE A 104 -35.43 -16.83 -1.82
N LEU A 105 -36.57 -17.23 -1.28
CA LEU A 105 -37.83 -16.49 -1.40
C LEU A 105 -38.35 -16.02 -0.04
N GLN A 106 -38.82 -14.78 0.01
CA GLN A 106 -39.55 -14.22 1.15
C GLN A 106 -41.05 -14.24 0.88
N LEU A 107 -41.79 -14.99 1.67
CA LEU A 107 -43.25 -15.05 1.60
C LEU A 107 -43.84 -13.99 2.54
N ARG A 108 -44.76 -13.18 2.00
CA ARG A 108 -45.51 -12.16 2.73
C ARG A 108 -47.00 -12.34 2.48
N PRO A 109 -47.87 -12.07 3.47
CA PRO A 109 -49.30 -11.99 3.23
C PRO A 109 -49.60 -11.01 2.11
N SER A 110 -50.42 -11.45 1.17
CA SER A 110 -50.94 -10.61 0.09
C SER A 110 -52.20 -9.90 0.57
N PHE A 111 -52.30 -8.61 0.26
CA PHE A 111 -53.50 -7.80 0.47
C PHE A 111 -54.26 -7.54 -0.83
N SER A 112 -53.97 -8.31 -1.89
CA SER A 112 -54.61 -8.17 -3.21
C SER A 112 -56.14 -8.31 -3.19
N TYR A 113 -56.71 -8.89 -2.14
CA TYR A 113 -58.15 -8.92 -1.95
C TYR A 113 -58.74 -7.52 -1.72
N LEU A 114 -58.00 -6.58 -1.10
CA LEU A 114 -58.43 -5.18 -0.96
C LEU A 114 -58.46 -4.48 -2.32
N ASP A 115 -57.44 -4.68 -3.16
CA ASP A 115 -57.42 -4.13 -4.51
C ASP A 115 -58.61 -4.64 -5.35
N LYS A 116 -58.96 -5.93 -5.18
CA LYS A 116 -60.16 -6.53 -5.82
C LYS A 116 -61.45 -5.91 -5.30
N ALA A 117 -61.57 -5.70 -3.98
CA ALA A 117 -62.75 -5.07 -3.39
C ALA A 117 -62.93 -3.63 -3.93
N ASP A 118 -61.86 -2.85 -4.00
CA ASP A 118 -61.89 -1.49 -4.55
C ASP A 118 -62.26 -1.49 -6.04
N ALA A 119 -61.74 -2.45 -6.80
CA ALA A 119 -62.09 -2.62 -8.21
C ALA A 119 -63.58 -2.94 -8.39
N LYS A 120 -64.13 -3.90 -7.63
CA LYS A 120 -65.56 -4.23 -7.67
C LYS A 120 -66.43 -3.08 -7.19
N HIS A 121 -66.00 -2.34 -6.17
CA HIS A 121 -66.71 -1.15 -5.72
C HIS A 121 -66.79 -0.10 -6.83
N ARG A 122 -65.66 0.20 -7.47
CA ARG A 122 -65.61 1.15 -8.60
C ARG A 122 -66.48 0.70 -9.77
N GLU A 123 -66.50 -0.59 -10.07
CA GLU A 123 -67.38 -1.16 -11.11
C GLU A 123 -68.86 -0.98 -10.77
N ARG A 124 -69.26 -1.20 -9.51
CA ARG A 124 -70.65 -0.98 -9.07
C ARG A 124 -71.06 0.48 -9.09
N GLU A 125 -70.20 1.38 -8.63
CA GLU A 125 -70.47 2.82 -8.69
C GLU A 125 -70.66 3.27 -10.14
N ALA A 126 -69.78 2.84 -11.05
CA ALA A 126 -69.92 3.14 -12.48
C ALA A 126 -71.19 2.55 -13.09
N ALA A 127 -71.61 1.35 -12.68
CA ALA A 127 -72.85 0.73 -13.13
C ALA A 127 -74.11 1.42 -12.59
N ASN A 128 -74.06 1.94 -11.36
CA ASN A 128 -75.16 2.71 -10.77
C ASN A 128 -75.27 4.12 -11.38
N GLU A 129 -74.13 4.76 -11.68
CA GLU A 129 -74.08 6.09 -12.31
C GLU A 129 -74.52 6.05 -13.79
N ALA A 130 -74.26 4.93 -14.49
CA ALA A 130 -74.80 4.67 -15.83
C ALA A 130 -76.31 4.32 -15.85
N GLY A 131 -76.92 4.09 -14.69
CA GLY A 131 -78.33 3.70 -14.55
C GLY A 131 -79.33 4.86 -14.41
N ASP A 132 -78.86 6.09 -14.19
CA ASP A 132 -79.71 7.28 -13.94
C ASP A 132 -79.62 8.37 -15.04
N SER A 133 -78.91 8.10 -16.15
CA SER A 133 -78.99 8.94 -17.35
C SER A 133 -79.79 8.22 -18.45
N SER A 134 -81.10 8.15 -18.28
CA SER A 134 -81.96 8.11 -19.46
C SER A 134 -81.75 9.40 -20.24
N GLN A 135 -81.31 9.26 -21.49
CA GLN A 135 -81.31 10.30 -22.52
C GLN A 135 -80.07 11.23 -22.51
N ASP A 136 -78.97 10.74 -23.08
CA ASP A 136 -78.44 11.44 -24.24
C ASP A 136 -77.66 10.49 -25.16
N GLU A 137 -77.80 10.82 -26.44
CA GLU A 137 -77.53 10.04 -27.64
C GLU A 137 -76.18 9.31 -27.71
N ALA A 138 -76.26 8.13 -28.31
CA ALA A 138 -75.13 7.45 -28.91
C ALA A 138 -74.59 8.29 -30.07
N GLU A 139 -73.47 8.97 -29.86
CA GLU A 139 -72.52 9.21 -30.95
C GLU A 139 -71.44 8.14 -30.86
N ASP A 140 -71.67 7.04 -31.59
CA ASP A 140 -70.61 6.14 -32.02
C ASP A 140 -69.62 6.96 -32.84
N ASP A 141 -68.63 7.49 -32.14
CA ASP A 141 -67.50 8.19 -32.73
C ASP A 141 -66.74 7.16 -33.58
N ILE A 142 -67.01 7.19 -34.90
CA ILE A 142 -66.37 6.35 -35.91
C ILE A 142 -64.88 6.63 -35.82
N LYS A 143 -64.16 5.81 -35.03
CA LYS A 143 -62.70 5.84 -34.95
C LYS A 143 -62.15 5.55 -36.33
N GLN A 144 -61.84 6.61 -37.06
CA GLN A 144 -61.07 6.60 -38.28
C GLN A 144 -59.84 5.73 -38.04
N ILE A 145 -59.79 4.55 -38.67
CA ILE A 145 -58.63 3.65 -38.62
C ILE A 145 -57.51 4.35 -39.38
N THR A 146 -56.82 5.26 -38.72
CA THR A 146 -55.59 5.83 -39.24
C THR A 146 -54.53 4.75 -39.08
N VAL A 147 -54.12 4.16 -40.19
CA VAL A 147 -53.04 3.18 -40.23
C VAL A 147 -51.75 3.91 -39.85
N ARG A 148 -51.47 4.02 -38.55
CA ARG A 148 -50.22 4.57 -38.03
C ARG A 148 -49.12 3.58 -38.36
N PHE A 149 -48.40 3.84 -39.44
CA PHE A 149 -47.13 3.17 -39.73
C PHE A 149 -46.23 3.29 -38.51
N SER A 150 -45.77 2.15 -37.99
CA SER A 150 -44.86 2.09 -36.85
C SER A 150 -43.59 2.86 -37.22
N ARG A 151 -43.35 3.99 -36.53
CA ARG A 151 -42.06 4.65 -36.62
C ARG A 151 -41.00 3.68 -36.08
N PRO A 152 -39.87 3.48 -36.78
CA PRO A 152 -38.77 2.71 -36.23
C PRO A 152 -38.35 3.34 -34.89
N GLU A 153 -38.45 2.55 -33.82
CA GLU A 153 -38.11 2.95 -32.45
C GLU A 153 -36.60 3.20 -32.36
N THR A 154 -36.20 4.31 -31.74
CA THR A 154 -34.77 4.56 -31.46
C THR A 154 -34.25 3.60 -30.39
N GLU A 155 -32.97 3.25 -30.45
CA GLU A 155 -32.37 2.28 -29.52
C GLU A 155 -32.53 2.70 -28.03
N GLN A 156 -32.41 4.00 -27.73
CA GLN A 156 -32.70 4.52 -26.39
C GLN A 156 -34.17 4.38 -25.97
N ALA A 157 -35.12 4.62 -26.88
CA ALA A 157 -36.54 4.45 -26.57
C ALA A 157 -36.88 2.98 -26.30
N ARG A 158 -36.31 2.07 -27.10
CA ARG A 158 -36.42 0.63 -26.90
C ARG A 158 -35.87 0.20 -25.55
N GLN A 159 -34.70 0.70 -25.16
CA GLN A 159 -34.11 0.40 -23.85
C GLN A 159 -34.98 0.90 -22.69
N ARG A 160 -35.49 2.14 -22.77
CA ARG A 160 -36.42 2.68 -21.75
C ARG A 160 -37.71 1.89 -21.68
N ARG A 161 -38.25 1.45 -22.81
CA ARG A 161 -39.43 0.58 -22.86
C ARG A 161 -39.14 -0.78 -22.21
N VAL A 162 -38.00 -1.41 -22.51
CA VAL A 162 -37.63 -2.72 -21.91
C VAL A 162 -37.39 -2.61 -20.39
N GLN A 163 -36.96 -1.44 -19.91
CA GLN A 163 -36.80 -1.14 -18.49
C GLN A 163 -38.10 -0.62 -17.83
N SER A 164 -39.19 -0.42 -18.58
CA SER A 164 -40.43 0.09 -18.01
C SER A 164 -41.15 -0.98 -17.19
N TYR A 165 -41.87 -0.54 -16.16
CA TYR A 165 -42.66 -1.41 -15.29
C TYR A 165 -43.69 -2.21 -16.09
N GLU A 166 -44.42 -1.57 -17.01
CA GLU A 166 -45.44 -2.22 -17.83
C GLU A 166 -44.87 -3.34 -18.71
N PHE A 167 -43.72 -3.10 -19.35
CA PHE A 167 -43.07 -4.11 -20.16
C PHE A 167 -42.61 -5.29 -19.30
N LEU A 168 -42.01 -5.01 -18.14
CA LEU A 168 -41.55 -6.03 -17.22
C LEU A 168 -42.72 -6.85 -16.65
N GLN A 169 -43.84 -6.20 -16.31
CA GLN A 169 -45.05 -6.85 -15.83
C GLN A 169 -45.68 -7.73 -16.91
N LYS A 170 -45.74 -7.27 -18.17
CA LYS A 170 -46.24 -8.07 -19.29
C LYS A 170 -45.37 -9.31 -19.51
N ARG A 171 -44.05 -9.14 -19.54
CA ARG A 171 -43.10 -10.27 -19.63
C ARG A 171 -43.24 -11.23 -18.45
N GLN A 172 -43.54 -10.73 -17.25
CA GLN A 172 -43.80 -11.56 -16.08
C GLN A 172 -45.13 -12.33 -16.20
N ALA A 173 -46.13 -11.75 -16.86
CA ALA A 173 -47.43 -12.37 -17.09
C ALA A 173 -47.39 -13.49 -18.15
N GLU A 174 -46.45 -13.46 -19.09
CA GLU A 174 -46.26 -14.49 -20.13
C GLU A 174 -45.92 -15.87 -19.57
N GLU A 175 -45.26 -15.94 -18.39
CA GLU A 175 -45.01 -17.21 -17.73
C GLU A 175 -46.26 -17.69 -16.97
N HIS A 176 -46.70 -18.90 -17.29
CA HIS A 176 -47.89 -19.51 -16.72
C HIS A 176 -47.60 -20.08 -15.32
N TRP A 177 -48.63 -20.11 -14.48
CA TRP A 177 -48.54 -20.73 -13.16
C TRP A 177 -48.55 -22.26 -13.27
N VAL A 178 -47.62 -22.90 -12.57
CA VAL A 178 -47.59 -24.34 -12.38
C VAL A 178 -48.18 -24.65 -11.01
N HIS A 179 -49.22 -25.49 -10.97
CA HIS A 179 -49.85 -25.92 -9.74
C HIS A 179 -49.07 -27.07 -9.09
N LEU A 180 -48.89 -26.99 -7.78
CA LEU A 180 -48.15 -27.94 -6.99
C LEU A 180 -49.05 -28.57 -5.91
N HIS A 181 -48.78 -29.82 -5.58
CA HIS A 181 -49.35 -30.47 -4.41
C HIS A 181 -48.46 -30.18 -3.20
N TYR A 182 -49.06 -29.67 -2.13
CA TYR A 182 -48.36 -29.40 -0.88
C TYR A 182 -48.35 -30.66 0.00
N TYR A 183 -47.16 -31.05 0.45
CA TYR A 183 -46.95 -32.12 1.43
C TYR A 183 -46.23 -31.51 2.63
N GLY A 184 -46.80 -31.65 3.82
CA GLY A 184 -46.30 -31.01 5.03
C GLY A 184 -45.06 -31.66 5.61
N LEU A 185 -44.52 -31.07 6.68
CA LEU A 185 -43.31 -31.55 7.36
C LEU A 185 -43.46 -32.96 7.94
N ARG A 186 -44.67 -33.34 8.37
CA ARG A 186 -44.96 -34.65 8.98
C ARG A 186 -45.38 -35.72 7.97
N ASP A 187 -45.38 -35.40 6.68
CA ASP A 187 -45.73 -36.38 5.64
C ASP A 187 -44.60 -37.40 5.44
N SER A 188 -44.97 -38.65 5.19
CA SER A 188 -44.04 -39.69 4.74
C SER A 188 -43.23 -39.30 3.49
N ARG A 189 -43.82 -38.51 2.58
CA ARG A 189 -43.14 -38.06 1.36
C ARG A 189 -42.00 -37.09 1.67
N SER A 190 -42.22 -36.15 2.59
CA SER A 190 -41.19 -35.17 2.96
C SER A 190 -40.04 -35.84 3.70
N GLU A 191 -40.31 -36.84 4.56
CA GLU A 191 -39.28 -37.66 5.18
C GLU A 191 -38.45 -38.47 4.17
N HIS A 192 -39.09 -39.02 3.13
CA HIS A 192 -38.39 -39.71 2.06
C HIS A 192 -37.50 -38.77 1.24
N GLU A 193 -38.04 -37.62 0.81
CA GLU A 193 -37.32 -36.64 -0.01
C GLU A 193 -36.13 -36.00 0.76
N ARG A 194 -36.26 -35.85 2.08
CA ARG A 194 -35.17 -35.40 2.96
C ARG A 194 -33.92 -36.28 2.88
N GLN A 195 -34.05 -37.56 2.52
CA GLN A 195 -32.92 -38.47 2.36
C GLN A 195 -32.02 -38.07 1.16
N TYR A 196 -32.56 -37.40 0.14
CA TYR A 196 -31.79 -36.94 -1.03
C TYR A 196 -30.84 -35.78 -0.73
N LEU A 197 -30.98 -35.13 0.43
CA LEU A 197 -30.06 -34.10 0.90
C LEU A 197 -28.77 -34.69 1.50
N LEU A 198 -28.70 -36.01 1.69
CA LEU A 198 -27.50 -36.71 2.13
C LEU A 198 -26.69 -37.16 0.92
N SER A 199 -25.39 -36.87 0.92
CA SER A 199 -24.47 -37.36 -0.11
C SER A 199 -24.20 -38.87 0.08
N GLN A 200 -24.29 -39.64 -1.00
CA GLN A 200 -24.01 -41.09 -0.99
C GLN A 200 -22.51 -41.42 -1.13
N GLY A 201 -21.65 -40.39 -1.23
CA GLY A 201 -20.20 -40.56 -1.41
C GLY A 201 -19.51 -41.08 -0.15
N HIS A 202 -18.66 -42.09 -0.30
CA HIS A 202 -17.87 -42.66 0.78
C HIS A 202 -16.68 -41.74 1.12
N GLY A 203 -16.38 -41.55 2.41
CA GLY A 203 -15.52 -40.51 2.97
C GLY A 203 -14.01 -40.56 2.67
N MET A 204 -13.58 -41.13 1.53
CA MET A 204 -12.16 -41.31 1.18
C MET A 204 -11.81 -40.89 -0.26
N ALA A 205 -12.64 -40.09 -0.92
CA ALA A 205 -12.26 -39.48 -2.19
C ALA A 205 -11.50 -38.16 -1.91
N GLU A 206 -10.19 -38.16 -2.16
CA GLU A 206 -9.42 -36.91 -2.17
C GLU A 206 -10.06 -35.92 -3.16
N ASN A 207 -10.29 -34.69 -2.70
CA ASN A 207 -10.93 -33.65 -3.50
C ASN A 207 -9.95 -33.17 -4.59
N THR A 208 -10.28 -33.44 -5.85
CA THR A 208 -9.44 -33.08 -7.01
C THR A 208 -9.59 -31.63 -7.47
N GLU A 209 -10.60 -30.90 -6.98
CA GLU A 209 -10.92 -29.55 -7.46
C GLU A 209 -10.37 -28.42 -6.55
N LEU A 210 -10.24 -28.68 -5.24
CA LEU A 210 -9.79 -27.68 -4.26
C LEU A 210 -8.27 -27.70 -4.00
N ILE A 211 -7.48 -27.71 -5.08
CA ILE A 211 -6.01 -27.90 -5.03
C ILE A 211 -5.19 -26.60 -5.09
N LYS A 212 -5.84 -25.44 -5.12
CA LYS A 212 -5.16 -24.14 -5.27
C LYS A 212 -4.33 -23.77 -4.04
N SER A 213 -3.16 -23.18 -4.25
CA SER A 213 -2.35 -22.62 -3.16
C SER A 213 -2.98 -21.35 -2.56
N PRO A 214 -2.67 -20.98 -1.31
CA PRO A 214 -3.21 -19.76 -0.69
C PRO A 214 -2.95 -18.48 -1.52
N SER A 215 -1.77 -18.38 -2.15
CA SER A 215 -1.42 -17.25 -3.02
C SER A 215 -2.25 -17.22 -4.30
N GLU A 216 -2.47 -18.37 -4.94
CA GLU A 216 -3.32 -18.45 -6.14
C GLU A 216 -4.77 -18.15 -5.83
N TYR A 217 -5.26 -18.66 -4.70
CA TYR A 217 -6.62 -18.39 -4.25
C TYR A 217 -6.82 -16.89 -3.99
N LEU A 218 -5.85 -16.23 -3.34
CA LEU A 218 -5.91 -14.79 -3.12
C LEU A 218 -5.91 -13.99 -4.44
N MET A 219 -5.07 -14.35 -5.41
CA MET A 219 -5.07 -13.71 -6.73
C MET A 219 -6.39 -13.92 -7.50
N MET A 220 -7.07 -15.04 -7.28
CA MET A 220 -8.38 -15.31 -7.87
C MET A 220 -9.50 -14.47 -7.22
N LEU A 221 -9.44 -14.25 -5.91
CA LEU A 221 -10.37 -13.38 -5.18
C LEU A 221 -10.15 -11.89 -5.49
N MET A 222 -8.90 -11.52 -5.73
CA MET A 222 -8.45 -10.16 -5.98
C MET A 222 -7.67 -10.13 -7.30
N PRO A 223 -8.37 -10.23 -8.45
CA PRO A 223 -7.70 -10.19 -9.74
C PRO A 223 -6.93 -8.86 -9.86
N PRO A 224 -5.69 -8.88 -10.36
CA PRO A 224 -4.93 -7.65 -10.55
C PRO A 224 -5.70 -6.73 -11.50
N ASN A 225 -5.77 -5.44 -11.17
CA ASN A 225 -6.29 -4.44 -12.09
C ASN A 225 -5.43 -4.49 -13.35
N VAL A 226 -6.01 -4.97 -14.45
CA VAL A 226 -5.47 -4.77 -15.80
C VAL A 226 -5.82 -3.34 -16.20
N GLU A 227 -5.42 -2.36 -15.38
CA GLU A 227 -5.34 -1.00 -15.86
C GLU A 227 -4.15 -0.98 -16.80
N GLU A 228 -4.49 -0.78 -18.08
CA GLU A 228 -3.57 -0.56 -19.18
C GLU A 228 -2.38 0.30 -18.71
N GLU A 229 -1.17 0.02 -19.21
CA GLU A 229 -0.02 0.93 -19.13
C GLU A 229 -0.33 2.28 -19.83
N LYS A 230 -1.24 3.06 -19.26
CA LYS A 230 -1.62 4.41 -19.68
C LYS A 230 -1.55 5.32 -18.47
N ASP A 231 -0.35 5.39 -17.94
CA ASP A 231 0.41 6.63 -17.84
C ASP A 231 1.58 6.33 -16.92
N LYS A 232 2.79 6.57 -17.44
CA LYS A 232 3.99 6.54 -16.61
C LYS A 232 3.72 7.47 -15.42
N PRO A 233 3.84 6.99 -14.17
CA PRO A 233 3.51 7.80 -13.02
C PRO A 233 4.30 9.11 -13.08
N VAL A 234 3.64 10.20 -12.68
CA VAL A 234 4.18 11.57 -12.53
C VAL A 234 5.12 11.63 -11.31
N ALA A 235 6.04 10.67 -11.22
CA ALA A 235 7.23 10.78 -10.39
C ALA A 235 8.35 11.32 -11.29
N PRO A 236 9.34 12.08 -10.76
CA PRO A 236 10.54 12.37 -11.52
C PRO A 236 11.07 11.04 -12.07
N SER A 237 11.42 11.01 -13.36
CA SER A 237 11.73 9.79 -14.14
C SER A 237 12.83 8.90 -13.55
N ASN A 238 13.46 9.34 -12.46
CA ASN A 238 14.52 8.69 -11.71
C ASN A 238 14.01 7.88 -10.51
N VAL A 239 12.73 7.96 -10.10
CA VAL A 239 12.22 7.32 -8.87
C VAL A 239 11.16 6.26 -9.21
N LEU A 240 11.56 4.99 -9.16
CA LEU A 240 10.66 3.83 -9.27
C LEU A 240 10.45 3.17 -7.91
N SER A 241 9.25 2.64 -7.66
CA SER A 241 9.02 1.77 -6.50
C SER A 241 9.82 0.47 -6.63
N MET A 242 10.16 -0.20 -5.52
CA MET A 242 10.82 -1.52 -5.57
C MET A 242 9.99 -2.57 -6.32
N ALA A 243 8.66 -2.43 -6.35
CA ALA A 243 7.78 -3.31 -7.10
C ALA A 243 7.93 -3.10 -8.61
N GLN A 244 7.92 -1.84 -9.07
CA GLN A 244 8.14 -1.49 -10.49
C GLN A 244 9.57 -1.79 -10.92
N LEU A 245 10.57 -1.57 -10.05
CA LEU A 245 11.95 -1.93 -10.36
C LEU A 245 12.05 -3.43 -10.69
N ARG A 246 11.35 -4.29 -9.93
CA ARG A 246 11.36 -5.74 -10.14
C ARG A 246 10.70 -6.21 -11.43
N THR A 247 9.90 -5.38 -12.10
CA THR A 247 9.32 -5.72 -13.42
C THR A 247 10.29 -5.46 -14.57
N LEU A 248 11.36 -4.69 -14.35
CA LEU A 248 12.34 -4.35 -15.38
C LEU A 248 13.40 -5.45 -15.60
N PRO A 249 14.08 -5.48 -16.76
CA PRO A 249 15.24 -6.34 -16.97
C PRO A 249 16.37 -6.07 -15.96
N LEU A 250 17.12 -7.10 -15.55
CA LEU A 250 18.17 -7.02 -14.53
C LEU A 250 19.19 -5.88 -14.77
N ALA A 251 19.59 -5.67 -16.03
CA ALA A 251 20.53 -4.61 -16.38
C ALA A 251 19.97 -3.22 -16.09
N ASP A 252 18.69 -2.99 -16.36
CA ASP A 252 18.02 -1.72 -16.11
C ASP A 252 17.79 -1.50 -14.61
N GLN A 253 17.45 -2.56 -13.86
CA GLN A 253 17.37 -2.50 -12.40
C GLN A 253 18.69 -1.99 -11.79
N ILE A 254 19.81 -2.61 -12.17
CA ILE A 254 21.14 -2.24 -11.67
C ILE A 254 21.52 -0.83 -12.12
N LYS A 255 21.23 -0.46 -13.38
CA LYS A 255 21.52 0.89 -13.89
C LYS A 255 20.77 1.97 -13.10
N ILE A 256 19.48 1.76 -12.84
CA ILE A 256 18.65 2.70 -12.08
C ILE A 256 19.13 2.80 -10.62
N LEU A 257 19.40 1.66 -9.98
CA LEU A 257 19.95 1.64 -8.61
C LEU A 257 21.28 2.39 -8.52
N MET A 258 22.23 2.10 -9.42
CA MET A 258 23.53 2.78 -9.42
C MET A 258 23.42 4.26 -9.78
N LYS A 259 22.48 4.64 -10.67
CA LYS A 259 22.22 6.05 -10.98
C LYS A 259 21.67 6.78 -9.75
N ASN A 260 20.89 6.16 -8.89
CA ASN A 260 20.31 6.83 -7.72
C ASN A 260 21.27 6.84 -6.51
N VAL A 261 21.87 5.69 -6.19
CA VAL A 261 22.71 5.51 -4.98
C VAL A 261 24.14 6.02 -5.17
N LYS A 262 24.64 6.05 -6.42
CA LYS A 262 26.01 6.45 -6.84
C LYS A 262 27.14 5.56 -6.34
N VAL A 263 27.11 5.10 -5.09
CA VAL A 263 28.12 4.23 -4.48
C VAL A 263 27.50 3.22 -3.52
N MET A 264 27.81 1.93 -3.68
CA MET A 264 27.31 0.90 -2.76
C MET A 264 28.18 -0.36 -2.69
N PRO A 265 28.15 -1.09 -1.55
CA PRO A 265 28.74 -2.44 -1.47
C PRO A 265 27.98 -3.43 -2.35
N PHE A 266 28.67 -4.46 -2.84
CA PHE A 266 28.06 -5.49 -3.68
C PHE A 266 26.98 -6.29 -2.92
N ALA A 267 27.20 -6.56 -1.63
CA ALA A 267 26.23 -7.26 -0.78
C ALA A 267 24.90 -6.51 -0.71
N ASN A 268 24.93 -5.19 -0.59
CA ASN A 268 23.72 -4.36 -0.55
C ASN A 268 22.98 -4.41 -1.89
N LEU A 269 23.69 -4.42 -3.02
CA LEU A 269 23.05 -4.58 -4.32
C LEU A 269 22.31 -5.92 -4.42
N MET A 270 22.95 -7.01 -3.99
CA MET A 270 22.34 -8.33 -3.96
C MET A 270 21.11 -8.41 -3.03
N SER A 271 21.05 -7.59 -1.99
CA SER A 271 19.87 -7.52 -1.10
C SER A 271 18.68 -6.77 -1.72
N LEU A 272 18.96 -5.77 -2.58
CA LEU A 272 17.93 -4.99 -3.28
C LEU A 272 17.35 -5.75 -4.48
N LEU A 273 18.20 -6.49 -5.20
CA LEU A 273 17.79 -7.40 -6.26
C LEU A 273 17.16 -8.64 -5.61
N GLY A 274 15.94 -9.03 -6.01
CA GLY A 274 15.14 -10.03 -5.28
C GLY A 274 15.86 -11.35 -4.95
N SER A 275 15.38 -12.05 -3.92
CA SER A 275 15.93 -13.34 -3.48
C SER A 275 15.98 -14.34 -4.65
N GLY A 276 17.16 -14.89 -4.92
CA GLY A 276 17.38 -15.85 -6.01
C GLY A 276 18.06 -15.27 -7.26
N THR A 277 18.43 -13.98 -7.27
CA THR A 277 19.18 -13.38 -8.38
C THR A 277 20.60 -13.97 -8.45
N ASP A 278 21.02 -14.39 -9.65
CA ASP A 278 22.38 -14.93 -9.85
C ASP A 278 23.45 -13.83 -9.72
N SER A 279 24.36 -14.04 -8.76
CA SER A 279 25.50 -13.16 -8.50
C SER A 279 26.41 -12.93 -9.71
N THR A 280 26.60 -13.94 -10.57
CA THR A 280 27.52 -13.81 -11.72
C THR A 280 26.92 -12.93 -12.81
N ALA A 281 25.61 -13.06 -13.06
CA ALA A 281 24.85 -12.15 -13.90
C ALA A 281 24.89 -10.70 -13.38
N VAL A 282 24.72 -10.50 -12.06
CA VAL A 282 24.81 -9.17 -11.44
C VAL A 282 26.20 -8.56 -11.63
N LEU A 283 27.27 -9.33 -11.37
CA LEU A 283 28.65 -8.88 -11.59
C LEU A 283 28.93 -8.50 -13.05
N ARG A 284 28.36 -9.22 -14.01
CA ARG A 284 28.50 -8.88 -15.43
C ARG A 284 27.78 -7.59 -15.77
N CYS A 285 26.56 -7.39 -15.26
CA CYS A 285 25.74 -6.22 -15.52
C CYS A 285 26.29 -4.95 -14.84
N ILE A 286 26.70 -5.03 -13.56
CA ILE A 286 27.18 -3.87 -12.82
C ILE A 286 28.47 -3.29 -13.42
N GLN A 287 29.36 -4.14 -13.96
CA GLN A 287 30.57 -3.69 -14.66
C GLN A 287 30.29 -2.85 -15.91
N GLN A 288 29.08 -2.89 -16.47
CA GLN A 288 28.69 -2.03 -17.59
C GLN A 288 28.39 -0.60 -17.14
N VAL A 289 27.90 -0.41 -15.92
CA VAL A 289 27.38 0.89 -15.44
C VAL A 289 28.14 1.46 -14.25
N ALA A 290 29.02 0.69 -13.61
CA ALA A 290 29.81 1.09 -12.45
C ALA A 290 31.24 0.52 -12.51
N MET A 291 32.12 1.08 -11.69
CA MET A 291 33.53 0.75 -11.54
C MET A 291 33.86 0.51 -10.07
N LEU A 292 34.85 -0.35 -9.80
CA LEU A 292 35.25 -0.67 -8.43
C LEU A 292 36.21 0.38 -7.87
N VAL A 293 35.90 0.97 -6.71
CA VAL A 293 36.74 1.91 -5.95
C VAL A 293 36.70 1.53 -4.48
N GLN A 294 37.86 1.25 -3.88
CA GLN A 294 37.97 0.80 -2.48
C GLN A 294 37.06 -0.40 -2.13
N GLY A 295 36.97 -1.39 -3.03
CA GLY A 295 36.09 -2.55 -2.84
C GLY A 295 34.60 -2.31 -3.07
N ASN A 296 34.18 -1.05 -3.24
CA ASN A 296 32.79 -0.67 -3.45
C ASN A 296 32.51 -0.29 -4.91
N TRP A 297 31.26 -0.44 -5.36
CA TRP A 297 30.87 -0.10 -6.72
C TRP A 297 30.44 1.35 -6.82
N VAL A 298 31.08 2.09 -7.72
CA VAL A 298 30.83 3.51 -7.98
C VAL A 298 30.31 3.67 -9.41
N VAL A 299 29.18 4.34 -9.59
CA VAL A 299 28.58 4.59 -10.90
C VAL A 299 29.57 5.27 -11.86
N LYS A 300 29.57 4.86 -13.13
CA LYS A 300 30.44 5.46 -14.15
C LYS A 300 30.00 6.88 -14.50
N SER A 301 30.96 7.69 -14.94
CA SER A 301 30.71 9.10 -15.23
C SER A 301 29.79 9.30 -16.44
N ASP A 302 29.88 8.45 -17.46
CA ASP A 302 29.03 8.46 -18.65
C ASP A 302 27.57 8.04 -18.40
N VAL A 303 27.30 7.35 -17.29
CA VAL A 303 25.94 7.04 -16.83
C VAL A 303 25.29 8.27 -16.17
N LEU A 304 26.09 9.12 -15.53
CA LEU A 304 25.62 10.35 -14.86
C LEU A 304 25.56 11.55 -15.81
N TYR A 305 26.53 11.68 -16.71
CA TYR A 305 26.68 12.80 -17.64
C TYR A 305 26.72 12.29 -19.09
N PRO A 306 25.54 12.09 -19.72
CA PRO A 306 25.46 11.76 -21.15
C PRO A 306 26.08 12.86 -22.02
N LYS A 307 26.56 12.51 -23.22
CA LYS A 307 27.33 13.41 -24.12
C LYS A 307 26.65 14.73 -24.46
N ASP A 308 25.32 14.76 -24.42
CA ASP A 308 24.52 15.95 -24.77
C ASP A 308 24.17 16.83 -23.55
N THR A 309 24.85 16.62 -22.42
CA THR A 309 24.63 17.38 -21.18
C THR A 309 25.81 18.30 -20.87
N SER A 310 25.54 19.33 -20.06
CA SER A 310 26.54 20.27 -19.56
C SER A 310 26.35 20.51 -18.07
N SER A 311 27.38 21.04 -17.42
CA SER A 311 27.31 21.38 -15.99
C SER A 311 26.21 22.43 -15.76
N PRO A 312 25.36 22.23 -14.73
CA PRO A 312 24.40 23.25 -14.33
C PRO A 312 25.07 24.48 -13.70
N HIS A 313 26.32 24.36 -13.23
CA HIS A 313 27.05 25.44 -12.57
C HIS A 313 27.97 26.22 -13.51
N SER A 314 28.68 25.53 -14.40
CA SER A 314 29.74 26.13 -15.23
C SER A 314 29.45 26.08 -16.73
N GLY A 315 28.41 25.35 -17.16
CA GLY A 315 28.11 25.11 -18.58
C GLY A 315 29.14 24.23 -19.30
N VAL A 316 30.12 23.68 -18.58
CA VAL A 316 31.17 22.82 -19.14
C VAL A 316 30.56 21.52 -19.70
N PRO A 317 30.98 21.06 -20.90
CA PRO A 317 30.44 19.84 -21.51
C PRO A 317 30.68 18.57 -20.67
N ALA A 318 29.76 17.61 -20.81
CA ALA A 318 29.80 16.32 -20.11
C ALA A 318 31.13 15.57 -20.26
N GLU A 319 31.80 15.63 -21.41
CA GLU A 319 33.09 14.94 -21.60
C GLU A 319 34.17 15.47 -20.65
N VAL A 320 34.15 16.76 -20.35
CA VAL A 320 35.12 17.39 -19.45
C VAL A 320 34.77 17.07 -18.00
N LEU A 321 33.47 17.10 -17.65
CA LEU A 321 33.00 16.65 -16.34
C LEU A 321 33.34 15.19 -16.08
N CYS A 322 33.16 14.31 -17.08
CA CYS A 322 33.50 12.90 -16.97
C CYS A 322 34.99 12.70 -16.66
N ARG A 323 35.89 13.41 -17.35
CA ARG A 323 37.33 13.33 -17.08
C ARG A 323 37.71 13.85 -15.69
N GLY A 324 37.11 14.97 -15.27
CA GLY A 324 37.34 15.54 -13.95
C GLY A 324 36.84 14.62 -12.84
N ARG A 325 35.65 14.04 -13.01
CA ARG A 325 35.09 13.05 -12.09
C ARG A 325 35.96 11.79 -12.06
N ASP A 326 36.32 11.24 -13.22
CA ASP A 326 37.19 10.06 -13.31
C ASP A 326 38.55 10.28 -12.62
N PHE A 327 39.10 11.49 -12.67
CA PHE A 327 40.30 11.86 -11.92
C PHE A 327 40.09 11.78 -10.40
N VAL A 328 38.96 12.28 -9.88
CA VAL A 328 38.58 12.15 -8.48
C VAL A 328 38.41 10.67 -8.09
N MET A 329 37.71 9.89 -8.92
CA MET A 329 37.52 8.45 -8.68
C MET A 329 38.86 7.72 -8.61
N TRP A 330 39.74 8.00 -9.58
CA TRP A 330 41.08 7.42 -9.63
C TRP A 330 41.92 7.82 -8.42
N LYS A 331 41.86 9.07 -7.96
CA LYS A 331 42.52 9.49 -6.71
C LYS A 331 42.05 8.66 -5.51
N PHE A 332 40.75 8.36 -5.40
CA PHE A 332 40.23 7.47 -4.36
C PHE A 332 40.68 6.01 -4.48
N THR A 333 41.20 5.57 -5.64
CA THR A 333 41.85 4.26 -5.77
C THR A 333 43.26 4.22 -5.17
N GLN A 334 43.89 5.38 -5.00
CA GLN A 334 45.26 5.51 -4.50
C GLN A 334 45.30 5.88 -3.01
N ASP A 335 44.41 6.79 -2.60
CA ASP A 335 44.31 7.28 -1.23
C ASP A 335 42.85 7.28 -0.78
N ARG A 336 42.62 7.21 0.54
CA ARG A 336 41.30 7.37 1.13
C ARG A 336 40.81 8.82 1.09
N TRP A 337 41.73 9.76 0.94
CA TRP A 337 41.47 11.19 1.06
C TRP A 337 41.76 11.95 -0.23
N VAL A 338 40.92 12.94 -0.54
CA VAL A 338 41.10 13.84 -1.69
C VAL A 338 40.92 15.30 -1.27
N VAL A 339 41.84 16.17 -1.71
CA VAL A 339 41.80 17.61 -1.43
C VAL A 339 41.16 18.36 -2.59
N ARG A 340 39.99 19.00 -2.34
CA ARG A 340 39.22 19.74 -3.38
C ARG A 340 40.05 20.78 -4.12
N LYS A 341 40.92 21.52 -3.43
CA LYS A 341 41.77 22.55 -4.04
C LYS A 341 42.73 21.96 -5.07
N GLU A 342 43.40 20.85 -4.73
CA GLU A 342 44.30 20.16 -5.66
C GLU A 342 43.56 19.66 -6.90
N VAL A 343 42.37 19.06 -6.71
CA VAL A 343 41.54 18.60 -7.82
C VAL A 343 41.14 19.76 -8.74
N ALA A 344 40.67 20.87 -8.19
CA ALA A 344 40.27 22.04 -8.97
C ALA A 344 41.47 22.62 -9.76
N THR A 345 42.65 22.69 -9.15
CA THR A 345 43.88 23.15 -9.82
C THR A 345 44.28 22.24 -10.99
N VAL A 346 44.23 20.92 -10.79
CA VAL A 346 44.63 19.94 -11.82
C VAL A 346 43.60 19.88 -12.95
N THR A 347 42.32 19.77 -12.61
CA THR A 347 41.24 19.55 -13.58
C THR A 347 40.81 20.84 -14.29
N LYS A 348 41.14 22.01 -13.71
CA LYS A 348 40.69 23.35 -14.14
C LYS A 348 39.17 23.50 -14.18
N LEU A 349 38.44 22.64 -13.47
CA LEU A 349 37.00 22.77 -13.27
C LEU A 349 36.70 23.82 -12.21
N CYS A 350 35.51 24.42 -12.27
CA CYS A 350 35.11 25.34 -11.21
C CYS A 350 35.02 24.57 -9.87
N PRO A 351 35.26 25.26 -8.74
CA PRO A 351 35.20 24.60 -7.44
C PRO A 351 33.86 23.91 -7.19
N GLU A 352 32.75 24.46 -7.69
CA GLU A 352 31.39 23.96 -7.52
C GLU A 352 31.22 22.59 -8.18
N ASP A 353 31.62 22.42 -9.44
CA ASP A 353 31.59 21.12 -10.13
C ASP A 353 32.39 20.04 -9.38
N VAL A 354 33.57 20.42 -8.88
CA VAL A 354 34.41 19.49 -8.09
C VAL A 354 33.75 19.14 -6.76
N LYS A 355 33.04 20.08 -6.15
CA LYS A 355 32.30 19.87 -4.90
C LYS A 355 31.19 18.85 -5.13
N ASP A 356 30.41 19.01 -6.18
CA ASP A 356 29.32 18.10 -6.53
C ASP A 356 29.82 16.67 -6.72
N PHE A 357 30.95 16.48 -7.41
CA PHE A 357 31.53 15.14 -7.58
C PHE A 357 31.87 14.48 -6.24
N LEU A 358 32.40 15.27 -5.30
CA LEU A 358 32.82 14.80 -4.00
C LEU A 358 31.62 14.51 -3.09
N GLU A 359 30.60 15.35 -3.09
CA GLU A 359 29.39 15.15 -2.27
C GLU A 359 28.64 13.86 -2.60
N HIS A 360 28.68 13.41 -3.86
CA HIS A 360 28.03 12.16 -4.27
C HIS A 360 28.64 10.89 -3.65
N MET A 361 29.87 10.94 -3.13
CA MET A 361 30.60 9.71 -2.79
C MET A 361 31.62 9.84 -1.66
N SER A 362 31.72 11.01 -1.06
CA SER A 362 32.70 11.30 -0.02
C SER A 362 32.13 12.29 0.98
N VAL A 363 32.72 12.31 2.17
CA VAL A 363 32.30 13.18 3.27
C VAL A 363 33.43 14.15 3.59
N ALA A 364 33.10 15.44 3.68
CA ALA A 364 34.06 16.45 4.08
C ALA A 364 34.49 16.24 5.54
N ARG A 365 35.79 16.27 5.79
CA ARG A 365 36.38 16.23 7.14
C ARG A 365 37.26 17.45 7.36
N ILE A 366 37.09 18.05 8.53
CA ILE A 366 37.85 19.23 8.95
C ILE A 366 39.35 18.92 8.87
N ASN A 367 40.11 19.79 8.19
CA ASN A 367 41.56 19.73 8.04
C ASN A 367 42.15 18.48 7.34
N LYS A 368 41.31 17.59 6.75
CA LYS A 368 41.78 16.37 6.04
C LYS A 368 41.31 16.25 4.59
N GLY A 369 40.39 17.12 4.16
CA GLY A 369 39.79 17.04 2.83
C GLY A 369 38.54 16.16 2.82
N TRP A 370 38.35 15.40 1.74
CA TRP A 370 37.18 14.55 1.52
C TRP A 370 37.55 13.09 1.67
N GLU A 371 36.85 12.40 2.55
CA GLU A 371 37.04 10.97 2.83
C GLU A 371 36.07 10.14 1.99
N PHE A 372 36.55 9.08 1.33
CA PHE A 372 35.65 8.15 0.64
C PHE A 372 34.54 7.64 1.58
N LEU A 373 33.30 7.67 1.09
CA LEU A 373 32.10 7.51 1.93
C LEU A 373 32.04 6.18 2.67
N LEU A 374 32.40 5.10 1.97
CA LEU A 374 32.27 3.74 2.50
C LEU A 374 33.62 3.21 3.04
N PRO A 375 33.58 2.29 4.02
CA PRO A 375 34.78 1.55 4.39
C PRO A 375 35.25 0.68 3.23
N TYR A 376 36.52 0.26 3.26
CA TYR A 376 37.07 -0.66 2.27
C TYR A 376 36.39 -2.03 2.39
N ASP A 377 35.77 -2.51 1.32
CA ASP A 377 35.05 -3.80 1.30
C ASP A 377 36.05 -4.95 1.05
N GLU A 378 36.67 -5.42 2.14
CA GLU A 378 37.61 -6.55 2.11
C GLU A 378 36.96 -7.85 1.66
N ASP A 379 35.68 -8.04 2.04
CA ASP A 379 34.94 -9.25 1.74
C ASP A 379 34.72 -9.41 0.24
N PHE A 380 34.31 -8.33 -0.43
CA PHE A 380 34.16 -8.33 -1.88
C PHE A 380 35.48 -8.64 -2.58
N VAL A 381 36.55 -7.98 -2.14
CA VAL A 381 37.88 -8.11 -2.75
C VAL A 381 38.41 -9.54 -2.62
N LYS A 382 38.20 -10.17 -1.46
CA LYS A 382 38.61 -11.55 -1.21
C LYS A 382 37.77 -12.56 -2.00
N LYS A 383 36.46 -12.31 -2.14
CA LYS A 383 35.52 -13.21 -2.83
C LYS A 383 35.63 -13.15 -4.36
N HIS A 384 36.02 -12.00 -4.93
CA HIS A 384 36.04 -11.77 -6.38
C HIS A 384 37.40 -11.23 -6.90
N PRO A 385 38.51 -11.95 -6.69
CA PRO A 385 39.86 -11.46 -7.02
C PRO A 385 40.07 -11.24 -8.53
N ASP A 386 39.41 -12.03 -9.38
CA ASP A 386 39.46 -11.91 -10.84
C ASP A 386 38.81 -10.61 -11.33
N VAL A 387 37.68 -10.22 -10.72
CA VAL A 387 36.99 -8.96 -11.02
C VAL A 387 37.86 -7.79 -10.57
N VAL A 388 38.42 -7.86 -9.36
CA VAL A 388 39.32 -6.81 -8.83
C VAL A 388 40.51 -6.60 -9.75
N GLN A 389 41.14 -7.67 -10.23
CA GLN A 389 42.28 -7.58 -11.14
C GLN A 389 41.87 -6.95 -12.48
N ARG A 390 40.72 -7.31 -13.05
CA ARG A 390 40.19 -6.69 -14.27
C ARG A 390 39.90 -5.20 -14.08
N GLN A 391 39.27 -4.83 -12.96
CA GLN A 391 38.98 -3.43 -12.63
C GLN A 391 40.26 -2.60 -12.46
N LYS A 392 41.30 -3.18 -11.86
CA LYS A 392 42.64 -2.56 -11.78
C LYS A 392 43.22 -2.28 -13.17
N MET A 393 43.11 -3.22 -14.11
CA MET A 393 43.55 -3.03 -15.49
C MET A 393 42.78 -1.90 -16.20
N LEU A 394 41.47 -1.81 -15.97
CA LEU A 394 40.65 -0.72 -16.50
C LEU A 394 41.08 0.64 -15.91
N TRP A 395 41.33 0.72 -14.61
CA TRP A 395 41.81 1.96 -13.97
C TRP A 395 43.19 2.38 -14.46
N MET A 396 44.11 1.45 -14.75
CA MET A 396 45.40 1.79 -15.38
C MET A 396 45.21 2.40 -16.77
N GLY A 397 44.25 1.90 -17.56
CA GLY A 397 43.88 2.49 -18.84
C GLY A 397 43.29 3.90 -18.71
N ILE A 398 42.47 4.15 -17.69
CA ILE A 398 41.91 5.48 -17.38
C ILE A 398 43.03 6.42 -16.93
N GLN A 399 43.91 5.98 -16.02
CA GLN A 399 45.07 6.73 -15.56
C GLN A 399 45.94 7.20 -16.74
N ALA A 400 46.28 6.31 -17.67
CA ALA A 400 47.08 6.68 -18.84
C ALA A 400 46.41 7.74 -19.73
N LYS A 401 45.07 7.79 -19.77
CA LYS A 401 44.33 8.85 -20.46
C LYS A 401 44.39 10.16 -19.67
N LEU A 402 44.20 10.11 -18.35
CA LEU A 402 44.24 11.27 -17.47
C LEU A 402 45.62 11.93 -17.45
N GLU A 403 46.69 11.13 -17.41
CA GLU A 403 48.08 11.61 -17.45
C GLU A 403 48.36 12.41 -18.72
N LYS A 404 47.86 11.97 -19.87
CA LYS A 404 48.00 12.68 -21.16
C LYS A 404 47.22 14.00 -21.19
N VAL A 405 46.04 14.03 -20.57
CA VAL A 405 45.15 15.21 -20.60
C VAL A 405 45.60 16.27 -19.60
N TYR A 406 46.04 15.86 -18.40
CA TYR A 406 46.39 16.78 -17.31
C TYR A 406 47.89 17.00 -17.11
N ASN A 407 48.75 16.37 -17.93
CA ASN A 407 50.22 16.49 -17.83
C ASN A 407 50.74 16.25 -16.41
N LEU A 408 50.26 15.18 -15.76
CA LEU A 408 50.64 14.84 -14.39
C LEU A 408 52.15 14.54 -14.34
N LEU A 409 52.92 15.32 -13.56
CA LEU A 409 54.36 15.11 -13.38
C LEU A 409 54.63 13.75 -12.72
N LYS A 410 55.60 12.99 -13.26
CA LYS A 410 55.97 11.64 -12.81
C LYS A 410 56.55 11.55 -11.39
N GLU A 411 56.77 12.67 -10.69
CA GLU A 411 57.49 12.68 -9.40
C GLU A 411 56.66 12.22 -8.19
N HIS A 412 55.36 11.95 -8.33
CA HIS A 412 54.53 11.39 -7.24
C HIS A 412 54.29 9.87 -7.34
N LEU A 413 54.91 9.17 -8.28
CA LEU A 413 54.55 7.78 -8.66
C LEU A 413 55.48 6.68 -8.13
N THR A 414 56.31 6.92 -7.12
CA THR A 414 56.94 5.80 -6.40
C THR A 414 56.13 5.48 -5.15
N PRO A 415 55.64 4.23 -4.98
CA PRO A 415 55.32 3.75 -3.64
C PRO A 415 56.62 3.87 -2.85
N LYS A 416 56.59 4.50 -1.67
CA LYS A 416 57.69 4.34 -0.71
C LYS A 416 57.91 2.84 -0.52
N LYS A 417 58.98 2.31 -1.12
CA LYS A 417 59.54 1.03 -0.70
C LYS A 417 59.78 1.17 0.79
N GLN A 418 59.09 0.36 1.59
CA GLN A 418 59.54 0.09 2.94
C GLN A 418 60.90 -0.59 2.78
N ASP A 419 61.97 0.17 3.01
CA ASP A 419 63.25 -0.45 3.32
C ASP A 419 63.03 -1.29 4.58
N GLY A 420 63.29 -2.59 4.44
CA GLY A 420 63.37 -3.50 5.55
C GLY A 420 64.48 -3.04 6.48
N GLN A 421 64.09 -2.44 7.61
CA GLN A 421 64.89 -2.43 8.81
C GLN A 421 64.04 -3.01 9.93
N SER A 422 64.43 -4.21 10.34
CA SER A 422 64.10 -4.81 11.61
C SER A 422 64.45 -3.82 12.74
N ALA A 423 63.44 -3.15 13.27
CA ALA A 423 63.52 -2.49 14.55
C ALA A 423 62.29 -2.91 15.34
N HIS A 424 62.52 -3.74 16.37
CA HIS A 424 61.54 -3.98 17.41
C HIS A 424 60.97 -2.63 17.89
N PRO A 425 59.64 -2.48 18.01
CA PRO A 425 59.08 -1.26 18.57
C PRO A 425 59.47 -1.19 20.04
N LEU A 426 60.37 -0.26 20.37
CA LEU A 426 60.61 0.17 21.74
C LEU A 426 59.28 0.70 22.29
N LEU A 427 58.68 -0.06 23.19
CA LEU A 427 57.45 0.28 23.89
C LEU A 427 57.73 1.48 24.80
N VAL A 428 57.47 2.69 24.30
CA VAL A 428 57.58 3.92 25.10
C VAL A 428 56.39 3.97 26.05
N SER A 429 56.66 3.83 27.35
CA SER A 429 55.65 3.89 28.42
C SER A 429 54.87 5.21 28.37
N GLY A 430 53.61 5.19 28.81
CA GLY A 430 52.77 6.40 28.92
C GLY A 430 53.46 7.54 29.67
N GLU A 431 54.23 7.20 30.71
CA GLU A 431 55.04 8.13 31.51
C GLU A 431 56.11 8.86 30.66
N GLN A 432 56.78 8.13 29.77
CA GLN A 432 57.82 8.69 28.90
C GLN A 432 57.22 9.64 27.86
N ARG A 433 56.01 9.36 27.35
CA ARG A 433 55.27 10.29 26.47
C ARG A 433 54.89 11.58 27.20
N VAL A 434 54.43 11.48 28.46
CA VAL A 434 54.07 12.64 29.28
C VAL A 434 55.30 13.48 29.62
N ASN A 435 56.42 12.87 29.98
CA ASN A 435 57.66 13.59 30.30
C ASN A 435 58.24 14.31 29.08
N MET A 436 58.15 13.69 27.89
CA MET A 436 58.58 14.32 26.63
C MET A 436 57.68 15.50 26.23
N ALA A 437 56.36 15.41 26.49
CA ALA A 437 55.43 16.51 26.31
C ALA A 437 55.73 17.66 27.29
N LYS A 438 55.95 17.37 28.58
CA LYS A 438 56.35 18.36 29.59
C LYS A 438 57.67 19.05 29.25
N ALA A 439 58.66 18.32 28.71
CA ALA A 439 59.92 18.89 28.27
C ALA A 439 59.75 19.84 27.08
N LYS A 440 58.93 19.47 26.08
CA LYS A 440 58.60 20.35 24.94
C LYS A 440 57.87 21.62 25.37
N VAL A 441 56.95 21.52 26.33
CA VAL A 441 56.26 22.70 26.88
C VAL A 441 57.23 23.63 27.60
N LYS A 442 58.14 23.11 28.43
CA LYS A 442 59.19 23.93 29.07
C LYS A 442 60.12 24.61 28.06
N GLN A 443 60.45 23.94 26.97
CA GLN A 443 61.26 24.52 25.90
C GLN A 443 60.52 25.64 25.16
N ASN A 444 59.23 25.43 24.85
CA ASN A 444 58.39 26.44 24.21
C ASN A 444 58.17 27.66 25.11
N TYR A 445 57.99 27.46 26.43
CA TYR A 445 57.84 28.56 27.38
C TYR A 445 59.10 29.44 27.42
N ARG A 446 60.29 28.83 27.44
CA ARG A 446 61.58 29.56 27.36
C ARG A 446 61.77 30.31 26.05
N LEU A 447 61.23 29.80 24.94
CA LEU A 447 61.27 30.49 23.65
C LEU A 447 60.32 31.70 23.64
N LEU A 448 59.10 31.54 24.17
CA LEU A 448 58.14 32.63 24.32
C LEU A 448 58.66 33.75 25.24
N GLU A 449 59.34 33.39 26.32
CA GLU A 449 59.90 34.34 27.28
C GLU A 449 61.06 35.16 26.68
N LYS A 450 61.88 34.54 25.81
CA LYS A 450 62.90 35.24 25.04
C LYS A 450 62.29 36.18 23.99
N GLU A 451 61.22 35.77 23.31
CA GLU A 451 60.53 36.61 22.34
C GLU A 451 59.87 37.82 23.01
N LEU A 452 59.28 37.63 24.21
CA LEU A 452 58.68 38.71 25.00
C LEU A 452 59.74 39.71 25.50
N GLN A 453 60.93 39.24 25.91
CA GLN A 453 62.04 40.12 26.28
C GLN A 453 62.59 40.90 25.08
N LYS A 454 62.64 40.28 23.90
CA LYS A 454 63.04 40.94 22.65
C LYS A 454 62.05 42.03 22.26
N GLN A 455 60.74 41.77 22.32
CA GLN A 455 59.71 42.78 22.06
C GLN A 455 59.73 43.94 23.06
N LYS A 456 60.01 43.68 24.35
CA LYS A 456 60.18 44.74 25.37
C LYS A 456 61.45 45.58 25.18
N ALA A 457 62.50 45.03 24.57
CA ALA A 457 63.71 45.77 24.24
C ALA A 457 63.49 46.65 22.99
N GLU A 458 62.76 46.15 21.99
CA GLU A 458 62.40 46.88 20.78
C GLU A 458 61.40 48.03 21.08
N SER A 459 60.50 47.86 22.07
CA SER A 459 59.54 48.90 22.46
C SER A 459 60.14 50.04 23.30
N LYS A 460 61.36 49.89 23.86
CA LYS A 460 62.04 50.93 24.66
C LYS A 460 62.98 51.81 23.85
N ALA A 461 63.21 51.50 22.57
CA ALA A 461 64.17 52.22 21.73
C ALA A 461 63.54 53.32 20.85
N ASN A 462 62.21 53.43 20.79
CA ASN A 462 61.50 54.39 19.94
C ASN A 462 60.56 55.29 20.75
N ASP A 463 61.11 56.29 21.43
CA ASP A 463 60.35 57.41 22.00
C ASP A 463 60.71 58.72 21.28
N ALA A 464 59.86 59.14 20.33
CA ALA A 464 59.77 60.52 19.84
C ALA A 464 58.31 60.81 19.41
N PRO A 465 57.70 61.96 19.77
CA PRO A 465 56.26 62.13 19.69
C PRO A 465 55.82 62.91 18.43
N SER A 466 54.85 62.38 17.67
CA SER A 466 53.89 63.23 16.93
C SER A 466 52.58 62.51 16.57
N LYS A 467 51.48 63.13 17.03
CA LYS A 467 50.04 62.92 16.80
C LYS A 467 49.63 62.36 15.42
N MET A 468 48.75 61.35 15.34
CA MET A 468 47.26 61.43 15.39
C MET A 468 46.61 60.17 14.76
N ASP A 469 45.63 59.61 15.49
CA ASP A 469 44.49 58.73 15.15
C ASP A 469 44.60 57.51 14.19
N ILE A 470 44.17 56.33 14.70
CA ILE A 470 42.91 55.63 14.32
C ILE A 470 42.66 54.44 15.27
N SER A 471 41.54 54.54 15.99
CA SER A 471 40.51 53.55 16.36
C SER A 471 40.80 52.02 16.45
N ASN A 472 40.46 51.49 17.63
CA ASN A 472 39.76 50.21 17.90
C ASN A 472 40.51 48.88 17.83
N VAL A 473 41.10 48.47 18.97
CA VAL A 473 41.14 47.06 19.42
C VAL A 473 40.91 47.02 20.94
N CYS A 474 39.81 46.39 21.37
CA CYS A 474 39.54 46.10 22.78
C CYS A 474 39.65 44.58 22.97
N LEU A 475 40.70 44.16 23.68
CA LEU A 475 40.87 42.82 24.24
C LEU A 475 40.21 42.80 25.61
N LYS A 476 39.38 41.80 25.89
CA LYS A 476 38.83 41.59 27.23
C LYS A 476 39.33 40.24 27.76
N GLU A 477 40.12 40.34 28.81
CA GLU A 477 40.66 39.26 29.64
C GLU A 477 39.56 38.56 30.47
N GLU A 478 39.77 37.27 30.74
CA GLU A 478 39.18 36.56 31.88
C GLU A 478 40.08 36.68 33.12
N PRO A 479 39.54 36.57 34.35
CA PRO A 479 40.30 36.14 35.51
C PRO A 479 39.91 34.74 36.01
N VAL A 480 40.84 34.15 36.77
CA VAL A 480 41.03 32.73 37.13
C VAL A 480 40.74 32.44 38.62
N SER A 481 40.24 31.22 38.88
CA SER A 481 40.37 30.33 40.08
C SER A 481 39.69 30.64 41.43
N ASP A 482 38.96 29.64 41.98
CA ASP A 482 39.41 28.80 43.12
C ASP A 482 38.55 27.52 43.30
N GLU A 483 39.16 26.49 43.91
CA GLU A 483 38.88 25.05 43.80
C GLU A 483 37.75 24.44 44.67
N GLU A 484 37.06 23.42 44.10
CA GLU A 484 36.52 22.10 44.58
C GLU A 484 35.86 21.87 45.98
N PRO A 485 35.14 20.73 46.25
CA PRO A 485 34.51 19.68 45.39
C PRO A 485 33.08 19.17 45.82
N MET A 486 32.46 18.34 44.95
CA MET A 486 31.38 17.30 45.12
C MET A 486 30.05 17.71 45.82
N ASP A 487 28.83 17.30 45.42
CA ASP A 487 28.36 15.98 44.97
C ASP A 487 26.91 16.06 44.39
N ALA A 488 26.56 15.03 43.60
CA ALA A 488 25.23 14.43 43.33
C ALA A 488 23.96 15.23 42.91
N SER A 489 23.39 14.75 41.79
CA SER A 489 21.97 14.44 41.54
C SER A 489 21.04 15.39 40.75
N ALA A 490 20.61 14.85 39.60
CA ALA A 490 19.24 14.72 39.09
C ALA A 490 18.22 15.86 39.23
N TYR A 491 17.87 16.37 38.04
CA TYR A 491 16.51 16.50 37.49
C TYR A 491 15.51 17.50 38.10
N GLU A 492 14.93 18.23 37.13
CA GLU A 492 13.61 18.85 37.10
C GLU A 492 13.37 20.22 37.76
N SER A 493 13.15 21.17 36.84
CA SER A 493 12.56 22.48 37.04
C SER A 493 11.11 22.35 37.48
N MET A 494 10.77 23.06 38.56
CA MET A 494 9.40 23.35 38.92
C MET A 494 8.78 24.40 37.99
N ASN A 495 7.45 24.26 37.84
CA ASN A 495 6.41 25.29 37.91
C ASN A 495 6.18 26.30 36.77
N ASN A 496 4.97 26.17 36.21
CA ASN A 496 3.82 27.09 36.26
C ASN A 496 3.28 27.39 34.85
N GLY A 497 1.99 27.26 34.55
CA GLY A 497 0.85 26.95 35.39
C GLY A 497 -0.48 27.11 34.63
N MET A 498 -1.54 26.63 35.29
CA MET A 498 -2.94 27.12 35.25
C MET A 498 -3.75 26.94 33.94
N VAL A 499 -4.71 25.98 33.90
CA VAL A 499 -6.14 26.06 34.36
C VAL A 499 -7.02 26.66 33.24
N ASN A 500 -8.12 26.08 32.73
CA ASN A 500 -9.24 25.20 33.18
C ASN A 500 -9.54 24.15 32.08
N GLY A 501 -9.99 22.90 32.30
CA GLY A 501 -11.10 22.41 33.14
C GLY A 501 -12.40 22.42 32.31
N ILE A 502 -13.02 21.29 31.92
CA ILE A 502 -13.94 20.39 32.68
C ILE A 502 -14.21 19.15 31.78
N HIS A 503 -13.83 17.91 32.17
CA HIS A 503 -14.65 16.80 32.76
C HIS A 503 -15.80 16.26 31.85
N SER A 504 -16.09 14.96 31.70
CA SER A 504 -15.88 13.73 32.50
C SER A 504 -15.93 12.49 31.57
N GLU A 505 -15.10 11.45 31.74
CA GLU A 505 -15.35 10.18 32.49
C GLU A 505 -16.56 9.38 31.94
N GLU A 506 -16.52 8.06 31.70
CA GLU A 506 -15.90 6.98 32.47
C GLU A 506 -15.97 5.64 31.68
N SER A 507 -14.96 4.78 31.91
CA SER A 507 -14.89 3.29 32.06
C SER A 507 -15.91 2.33 31.34
N SER A 508 -15.62 1.06 31.03
CA SER A 508 -14.73 0.08 31.65
C SER A 508 -14.49 -1.16 30.76
N MET A 509 -13.29 -1.77 30.91
CA MET A 509 -12.95 -3.21 31.08
C MET A 509 -13.48 -4.26 30.06
N ASP A 510 -12.66 -5.19 29.54
CA ASP A 510 -11.93 -6.21 30.29
C ASP A 510 -10.57 -6.61 29.66
N SER A 511 -9.62 -6.92 30.54
CA SER A 511 -8.35 -7.59 30.27
C SER A 511 -8.39 -9.01 30.85
N LEU A 512 -7.90 -10.01 30.12
CA LEU A 512 -7.46 -11.28 30.69
C LEU A 512 -6.03 -11.56 30.25
N ASN A 513 -5.14 -11.59 31.25
CA ASN A 513 -3.71 -11.82 31.16
C ASN A 513 -3.43 -13.29 31.54
N GLY A 514 -2.54 -13.97 30.82
CA GLY A 514 -2.02 -15.30 31.14
C GLY A 514 -0.53 -15.35 30.83
N HIS A 515 0.29 -15.72 31.81
CA HIS A 515 1.74 -15.53 31.85
C HIS A 515 2.51 -16.86 31.64
N LEU A 516 3.41 -16.89 30.63
CA LEU A 516 4.76 -17.52 30.44
C LEU A 516 5.06 -19.00 30.85
N PRO A 517 6.03 -19.72 30.20
CA PRO A 517 7.45 -19.34 29.94
C PRO A 517 7.90 -19.59 28.47
N GLY A 518 8.98 -19.05 27.89
CA GLY A 518 10.35 -18.80 28.35
C GLY A 518 11.30 -19.58 27.41
N GLY A 519 11.99 -18.90 26.47
CA GLY A 519 13.04 -19.52 25.65
C GLY A 519 13.42 -18.79 24.36
N CYS A 520 14.61 -18.18 24.36
CA CYS A 520 15.51 -17.89 23.23
C CYS A 520 14.95 -17.21 21.95
N THR A 521 15.38 -15.98 21.66
CA THR A 521 16.53 -15.75 20.74
C THR A 521 16.77 -14.26 20.51
N ASP A 522 17.87 -13.79 21.09
CA ASP A 522 18.65 -12.63 20.63
C ASP A 522 19.05 -12.79 19.16
N ARG A 523 18.21 -12.37 18.22
CA ARG A 523 18.61 -12.23 16.80
C ARG A 523 18.04 -11.02 16.06
N VAL A 524 17.12 -10.27 16.67
CA VAL A 524 16.44 -9.14 15.98
C VAL A 524 17.14 -7.79 16.22
N VAL A 525 17.93 -7.65 17.29
CA VAL A 525 18.59 -6.38 17.64
C VAL A 525 19.85 -6.11 16.78
N TRP A 526 20.50 -7.14 16.24
CA TRP A 526 21.68 -6.98 15.37
C TRP A 526 21.33 -6.55 13.93
N LEU A 527 20.10 -6.78 13.47
CA LEU A 527 19.69 -6.39 12.12
C LEU A 527 19.22 -4.93 12.02
N LEU A 528 18.98 -4.23 13.13
CA LEU A 528 18.55 -2.83 13.11
C LEU A 528 19.71 -1.83 13.10
N MET A 529 20.91 -2.21 13.56
CA MET A 529 22.09 -1.33 13.56
C MET A 529 22.79 -1.22 12.19
N ASP A 530 22.64 -2.20 11.30
CA ASP A 530 23.24 -2.17 9.96
C ASP A 530 22.45 -1.33 8.93
N TRP A 531 21.22 -0.92 9.26
CA TRP A 531 20.35 -0.18 8.33
C TRP A 531 20.38 1.34 8.52
N THR A 532 20.93 1.81 9.65
CA THR A 532 21.01 3.24 10.01
C THR A 532 21.70 4.12 8.96
N PRO A 533 22.81 3.71 8.31
CA PRO A 533 23.44 4.52 7.26
C PRO A 533 22.59 4.59 5.99
N VAL A 534 21.92 3.50 5.61
CA VAL A 534 21.15 3.39 4.35
C VAL A 534 19.81 4.12 4.43
N LEU A 535 19.13 4.05 5.58
CA LEU A 535 17.91 4.83 5.85
C LEU A 535 18.19 6.33 5.94
N HIS A 536 19.31 6.74 6.53
CA HIS A 536 19.73 8.15 6.53
C HIS A 536 20.00 8.68 5.10
N TYR A 537 20.53 7.83 4.21
CA TYR A 537 20.74 8.17 2.80
C TYR A 537 19.44 8.33 1.99
N LEU A 538 18.47 7.42 2.18
CA LEU A 538 17.17 7.50 1.51
C LEU A 538 16.33 8.70 2.00
N LEU A 539 16.49 9.10 3.26
CA LEU A 539 15.79 10.24 3.84
C LEU A 539 16.47 11.58 3.53
N SER A 540 17.81 11.65 3.51
CA SER A 540 18.54 12.87 3.17
C SER A 540 18.41 13.27 1.70
N SER A 541 18.30 12.30 0.79
CA SER A 541 18.09 12.60 -0.64
C SER A 541 16.70 13.18 -0.94
N ARG A 542 15.69 12.90 -0.11
CA ARG A 542 14.35 13.49 -0.24
C ARG A 542 14.27 14.95 0.21
N PHE A 543 15.19 15.39 1.07
CA PHE A 543 15.19 16.76 1.61
C PHE A 543 15.93 17.77 0.72
N HIS A 544 16.79 17.32 -0.21
CA HIS A 544 17.52 18.19 -1.14
C HIS A 544 16.85 18.37 -2.51
N GLU A 545 15.82 17.58 -2.84
CA GLU A 545 15.01 17.77 -4.06
C GLU A 545 13.68 18.51 -3.82
N ALA A 546 13.36 18.84 -2.55
CA ALA A 546 12.13 19.54 -2.16
C ALA A 546 12.34 20.99 -1.68
N VAL A 547 13.56 21.52 -1.85
CA VAL A 547 13.94 22.94 -1.71
C VAL A 547 14.73 23.31 -2.95
#